data_AF-A0A402D941-F1
#
_entry.id   AF-A0A402D941-F1
#
_cell.length_a   1.000
_cell.length_b   1.000
_cell.length_c   1.000
_cell.angle_alpha   90.00
_cell.angle_beta   90.00
_cell.angle_gamma   90.00
#
_symmetry.space_group_name_H-M   'P 1'
#
loop_
_entity.id
_entity.type
_entity.pdbx_description
1 polymer ?
#
loop_
_entity_poly.entity_id
_entity_poly.type
_entity_poly.pdbx_seq_one_letter_code
_entity_poly.pdbx_strand_id
1 'polypeptide(L)'
;MLINKFKIETKYSHLDATSFHLDGEYKSEEKKEKKEEEIIKERPIIITKGYSCDHRPDLKQCVLDLITTQDGDVPLFVRIGDGNEEG
;
A
#
# COMPACT_ATOMS: atom_id res chain seq x y z
N MET A 1 -14.74 6.36 -19.87
CA MET A 1 -13.92 6.38 -18.65
C MET A 1 -14.71 7.11 -17.56
N LEU A 2 -14.73 6.60 -16.32
CA LEU A 2 -15.61 7.09 -15.23
C LEU A 2 -15.39 8.58 -14.92
N ILE A 3 -14.14 9.02 -14.97
CA ILE A 3 -13.70 10.41 -14.73
C ILE A 3 -14.46 11.40 -15.61
N ASN A 4 -14.54 11.15 -16.92
CA ASN A 4 -15.24 12.03 -17.86
C ASN A 4 -16.77 11.99 -17.69
N LYS A 5 -17.33 10.86 -17.23
CA LYS A 5 -18.77 10.71 -17.00
C LYS A 5 -19.23 11.52 -15.78
N PHE A 6 -18.40 11.54 -14.73
CA PHE A 6 -18.71 12.22 -13.47
C PHE A 6 -18.03 13.59 -13.34
N LYS A 7 -17.30 14.04 -14.37
CA LYS A 7 -16.56 15.32 -14.38
C LYS A 7 -15.64 15.47 -13.17
N ILE A 8 -14.98 14.38 -12.77
CA ILE A 8 -14.10 14.36 -11.61
C ILE A 8 -12.85 15.21 -11.93
N GLU A 9 -12.60 16.23 -11.12
CA GLU A 9 -11.41 17.07 -11.26
C GLU A 9 -10.17 16.33 -10.71
N THR A 10 -9.19 16.04 -11.57
CA THR A 10 -7.95 15.33 -11.20
C THR A 10 -6.73 16.24 -11.14
N LYS A 11 -6.94 17.56 -11.22
CA LYS A 11 -5.85 18.56 -11.25
C LYS A 11 -5.09 18.63 -9.93
N TYR A 12 -5.77 18.32 -8.82
CA TYR A 12 -5.22 18.23 -7.48
C TYR A 12 -5.59 16.88 -6.91
N SER A 13 -4.58 16.09 -6.55
CA SER A 13 -4.75 14.78 -5.95
C SER A 13 -3.91 14.68 -4.68
N HIS A 14 -4.48 14.19 -3.59
CA HIS A 14 -3.75 13.93 -2.35
C HIS A 14 -3.17 12.52 -2.42
N LEU A 15 -1.87 12.39 -2.12
CA LEU A 15 -1.23 11.09 -1.88
C LEU A 15 -1.12 10.92 -0.37
N ASP A 16 -1.91 10.01 0.17
CA ASP A 16 -1.91 9.67 1.59
C ASP A 16 -1.28 8.30 1.77
N ALA A 17 -0.29 8.22 2.67
CA ALA A 17 0.33 6.98 3.09
C ALA A 17 -0.11 6.67 4.53
N THR A 18 -0.73 5.50 4.73
CA THR A 18 -1.16 5.02 6.04
C THR A 18 -0.40 3.75 6.41
N SER A 19 0.35 3.79 7.52
CA SER A 19 1.06 2.63 8.06
C SER A 19 0.21 1.91 9.12
N PHE A 20 0.15 0.59 9.03
CA PHE A 20 -0.52 -0.25 10.00
C PHE A 20 0.51 -1.00 10.84
N HIS A 21 0.29 -1.04 12.15
CA HIS A 21 1.07 -1.84 13.08
C HIS A 21 0.35 -3.16 13.33
N LEU A 22 1.10 -4.27 13.28
CA LEU A 22 0.53 -5.62 13.36
C LEU A 22 1.20 -6.42 14.48
N ASP A 23 0.42 -7.26 15.15
CA ASP A 23 0.86 -8.15 16.22
C ASP A 23 0.55 -9.62 15.88
N GLY A 24 1.40 -10.53 16.33
CA GLY A 24 1.25 -11.98 16.09
C GLY A 24 2.40 -12.58 15.29
N GLU A 25 2.36 -13.89 15.03
CA GLU A 25 3.50 -14.62 14.47
C GLU A 25 3.68 -14.37 12.96
N TYR A 26 2.59 -14.24 12.18
CA TYR A 26 2.57 -14.11 10.72
C TYR A 26 3.64 -14.97 10.02
N LYS A 27 3.37 -16.26 9.88
CA LYS A 27 4.24 -17.20 9.16
C LYS A 27 4.24 -16.84 7.68
N SER A 28 5.27 -16.14 7.21
CA SER A 28 5.47 -15.95 5.78
C SER A 28 5.90 -17.27 5.16
N GLU A 29 5.15 -17.78 4.18
CA GLU A 29 5.70 -18.83 3.31
C GLU A 29 6.90 -18.23 2.58
N GLU A 30 8.10 -18.70 2.91
CA GLU A 30 9.34 -18.21 2.31
C GLU A 30 9.27 -18.33 0.78
N LYS A 31 9.42 -17.18 0.10
CA LYS A 31 9.86 -17.04 -1.28
C LYS A 31 9.12 -17.95 -2.29
N LYS A 32 7.91 -17.58 -2.67
CA LYS A 32 7.55 -17.75 -4.08
C LYS A 32 8.26 -16.64 -4.84
N GLU A 33 9.36 -17.04 -5.47
CA GLU A 33 10.21 -16.23 -6.32
C GLU A 33 9.37 -15.29 -7.19
N LYS A 34 9.90 -14.07 -7.37
CA LYS A 34 9.47 -13.10 -8.36
C LYS A 34 9.50 -13.79 -9.73
N LYS A 35 8.44 -14.51 -10.10
CA LYS A 35 8.18 -14.85 -11.49
C LYS A 35 7.74 -13.55 -12.15
N GLU A 36 8.62 -13.09 -13.01
CA GLU A 36 8.41 -11.99 -13.93
C GLU A 36 7.01 -12.05 -14.55
N GLU A 37 6.35 -10.89 -14.52
CA GLU A 37 5.49 -10.40 -15.59
C GLU A 37 4.30 -11.27 -16.03
N GLU A 38 3.60 -11.89 -15.08
CA GLU A 38 2.15 -11.97 -15.20
C GLU A 38 1.55 -10.95 -14.24
N ILE A 39 0.57 -10.19 -14.70
CA ILE A 39 -0.23 -9.29 -13.86
C ILE A 39 -0.96 -10.18 -12.85
N ILE A 40 -0.29 -10.54 -11.75
CA ILE A 40 -0.88 -11.32 -10.67
C ILE A 40 -2.00 -10.46 -10.12
N LYS A 41 -3.24 -10.91 -10.36
CA LYS A 41 -4.46 -10.21 -9.96
C LYS A 41 -4.52 -9.96 -8.45
N GLU A 42 -3.98 -10.88 -7.64
CA GLU A 42 -4.05 -10.80 -6.19
C GLU A 42 -2.82 -11.52 -5.58
N ARG A 43 -1.97 -10.78 -4.86
CA ARG A 43 -0.90 -11.35 -4.03
C ARG A 43 -1.21 -11.06 -2.55
N PRO A 44 -0.93 -11.97 -1.62
CA PRO A 44 -1.04 -11.65 -0.20
C PRO A 44 0.00 -10.59 0.18
N ILE A 45 -0.35 -9.78 1.19
CA ILE A 45 0.59 -8.87 1.85
C ILE A 45 1.58 -9.72 2.64
N ILE A 46 2.87 -9.56 2.37
CA ILE A 46 3.91 -10.22 3.12
C ILE A 46 4.32 -9.27 4.24
N ILE A 47 4.00 -9.59 5.50
CA ILE A 47 4.30 -8.70 6.61
C ILE A 47 5.81 -8.66 6.84
N THR A 48 6.39 -7.47 6.64
CA THR A 48 7.81 -7.23 6.88
C THR A 48 8.03 -6.45 8.19
N LYS A 49 9.29 -6.46 8.66
CA LYS A 49 9.72 -5.58 9.74
C LYS A 49 9.92 -4.20 9.14
N GLY A 50 9.19 -3.23 9.66
CA GLY A 50 9.19 -1.87 9.16
C GLY A 50 10.06 -0.93 9.98
N TYR A 51 10.27 0.28 9.45
CA TYR A 51 10.96 1.35 10.14
C TYR A 51 10.01 2.09 11.09
N SER A 52 10.50 2.38 12.30
CA SER A 52 9.75 3.17 13.27
C SER A 52 10.64 4.26 13.80
N CYS A 53 10.17 5.51 13.77
CA CYS A 53 10.85 6.63 14.43
C CYS A 53 11.06 6.38 15.93
N ASP A 54 10.25 5.50 16.52
CA ASP A 54 10.39 5.05 17.92
C ASP A 54 11.45 3.95 18.10
N HIS A 55 12.30 3.71 17.09
CA HIS A 55 13.40 2.73 17.11
C HIS A 55 12.95 1.33 17.56
N ARG A 56 11.83 0.86 17.00
CA ARG A 56 11.27 -0.47 17.27
C ARG A 56 11.59 -1.43 16.11
N PRO A 57 12.77 -2.09 16.10
CA PRO A 57 13.19 -2.97 15.00
C PRO A 57 12.39 -4.28 14.91
N ASP A 58 11.55 -4.57 15.90
CA ASP A 58 10.65 -5.71 15.96
C ASP A 58 9.28 -5.42 15.33
N LEU A 59 9.02 -4.16 14.96
CA LEU A 59 7.71 -3.71 14.55
C LEU A 59 7.33 -4.27 13.18
N LYS A 60 6.23 -5.02 13.15
CA LYS A 60 5.64 -5.55 11.93
C LYS A 60 4.69 -4.53 11.34
N GLN A 61 4.86 -4.20 10.08
CA GLN A 61 4.08 -3.16 9.42
C GLN A 61 3.68 -3.54 8.01
N CYS A 62 2.62 -2.90 7.52
CA CYS A 62 2.28 -2.80 6.10
C CYS A 62 1.80 -1.37 5.81
N VAL A 63 1.81 -0.96 4.55
CA VAL A 63 1.44 0.40 4.14
C VAL A 63 0.35 0.39 3.08
N LEU A 64 -0.60 1.30 3.22
CA LEU A 64 -1.58 1.64 2.20
C LEU A 64 -1.24 3.02 1.63
N ASP A 65 -0.96 3.08 0.34
CA ASP A 65 -0.87 4.34 -0.39
C ASP A 65 -2.14 4.55 -1.21
N LEU A 66 -2.74 5.71 -1.01
CA LEU A 66 -4.01 6.09 -1.61
C LEU A 66 -3.86 7.43 -2.32
N ILE A 67 -4.26 7.49 -3.59
CA ILE A 67 -4.45 8.77 -4.28
C ILE A 67 -5.93 9.06 -4.37
N THR A 68 -6.36 10.19 -3.82
CA THR A 68 -7.76 10.65 -3.87
C THR A 68 -7.89 11.96 -4.64
N THR A 69 -9.07 12.20 -5.20
CA THR A 69 -9.42 13.49 -5.79
C THR A 69 -9.95 14.46 -4.75
N GLN A 70 -9.55 15.72 -4.84
CA GLN A 70 -9.98 16.76 -3.92
C GLN A 70 -11.50 17.00 -3.89
N ASP A 71 -12.19 16.85 -5.04
CA ASP A 71 -13.59 17.25 -5.20
C ASP A 71 -14.62 16.16 -4.80
N GLY A 72 -14.16 15.02 -4.30
CA GLY A 72 -15.11 13.94 -3.93
C GLY A 72 -14.51 12.72 -3.29
N ASP A 73 -13.27 12.81 -2.77
CA ASP A 73 -12.53 11.73 -2.11
C ASP A 73 -12.58 10.39 -2.88
N VAL A 74 -12.64 10.46 -4.20
CA VAL A 74 -12.70 9.27 -5.05
C VAL A 74 -11.30 8.70 -5.14
N PRO A 75 -11.08 7.43 -4.75
CA PRO A 75 -9.77 6.80 -4.87
C PRO A 75 -9.46 6.56 -6.35
N LEU A 76 -8.40 7.20 -6.84
CA LEU A 76 -7.86 7.03 -8.19
C LEU A 76 -6.85 5.90 -8.25
N PHE A 77 -6.13 5.67 -7.16
CA PHE A 77 -5.06 4.69 -7.09
C PHE A 77 -4.97 4.13 -5.67
N VAL A 78 -4.72 2.82 -5.59
CA VAL A 78 -4.50 2.09 -4.34
C VAL A 78 -3.29 1.20 -4.55
N ARG A 79 -2.31 1.32 -3.65
CA ARG A 79 -1.18 0.39 -3.55
C ARG A 79 -1.07 -0.11 -2.12
N ILE A 80 -0.76 -1.38 -1.98
CA ILE A 80 -0.46 -1.99 -0.68
C ILE A 80 1.00 -2.46 -0.70
N GLY A 81 1.78 -1.95 0.25
CA GLY A 81 3.16 -2.32 0.52
C GLY A 81 3.26 -3.38 1.61
N ASP A 82 4.23 -4.28 1.46
CA ASP A 82 4.57 -5.34 2.42
C ASP A 82 5.15 -4.81 3.74
N GLY A 83 5.57 -3.53 3.74
CA GLY A 83 6.09 -2.77 4.87
C GLY A 83 6.09 -1.29 4.51
N ASN A 84 6.56 -0.45 5.43
CA ASN A 84 6.96 0.90 5.09
C ASN A 84 8.41 0.84 4.58
N GLU A 85 8.56 0.88 3.25
CA GLU A 85 9.87 0.95 2.62
C GLU A 85 10.58 2.25 3.07
N GLU A 86 11.63 2.13 3.89
CA GLU A 86 12.71 3.12 3.89
C GLU A 86 13.83 2.59 2.98
N GLY A 87 13.88 3.11 1.74
CA GLY A 87 15.01 2.95 0.82
C GLY A 87 15.00 1.71 -0.06
#